data_AF-A0A2I2G600-F1
#
_entry.id   AF-A0A2I2G600-F1
#
_cell.length_a   1.000
_cell.length_b   1.000
_cell.length_c   1.000
_cell.angle_alpha   90.00
_cell.angle_beta   90.00
_cell.angle_gamma   90.00
#
_symmetry.space_group_name_H-M   'P 1'
#
loop_
_entity.id
_entity.type
_entity.pdbx_description
1 polymer ?
#
loop_
_entity_poly.entity_id
_entity_poly.type
_entity_poly.pdbx_seq_one_letter_code
_entity_poly.pdbx_strand_id
1 'polypeptide(L)'
;MALEGDKGLRILIAGAGIGGLFAGIALRQAGHCQIFESSRFATELGAAIHLPPNVNGLLRRYGMKAEDFQCNNAQFATVFDSQGNTVSSKDVRGLQALYPFPWQLSHRIDLHETLKAKATSPEGPGTPVTIHLRCKVVTCDPDVPSLTLGDGRVIQGDLVIGADGVHSVLRSIISQEDIQPQPSGGSAFRFLIPISKVEANPETRNLVARPGEIQRWDGVYKRLVIYPCRNNTELNFVCLHPDAESQNSTEGWNIAGSRDHLLEVYREFHPSMKALLAMADPASIKLWRLLDRKPLATWVHAKACLLGDAAHPFLPYQGQGGAQAIEDGAALAALLPVGTCPGDVPARLKLYMKCRYERATLVQDLSRQAAFKVSADDDVGGTSTDPLEFMKINFGHDAFDHATRVLFKTYGISGHRSTLDISFGPPMPLPRGYLDSLTNTPSLLEVRFRTRRNYLETLLPDFESRIAAPGGWATASWVVRHARENGCAVKDHSLTSVALCIHDALRTADATEKETLQPVVFTTDPDFILAAGREMDAPLMLAEINVSGSGMAYNVRLGKRGRVFMEISVRGQSLTNGSKSRSGDEEQAAVSKASVSMTRSSPAELEIEFPGMGHVLRRLQGLDMHEMEVVSSV
;
A
#
# COMPACT_ATOMS: atom_id res chain seq x y z
N MET A 1 -11.37 -6.40 -42.49
CA MET A 1 -10.99 -4.99 -42.24
C MET A 1 -10.28 -4.95 -40.90
N ALA A 2 -8.95 -4.76 -40.92
CA ALA A 2 -8.18 -4.52 -39.72
C ALA A 2 -8.42 -3.07 -39.28
N LEU A 3 -9.04 -2.86 -38.12
CA LEU A 3 -9.21 -1.54 -37.52
C LEU A 3 -7.94 -1.18 -36.75
N GLU A 4 -7.55 0.08 -36.87
CA GLU A 4 -6.27 0.67 -36.48
C GLU A 4 -5.89 0.44 -35.01
N GLY A 5 -4.58 0.35 -34.76
CA GLY A 5 -3.98 -0.24 -33.57
C GLY A 5 -4.40 0.35 -32.22
N ASP A 6 -4.56 -0.56 -31.28
CA ASP A 6 -4.73 -0.40 -29.84
C ASP A 6 -3.67 0.55 -29.24
N LYS A 7 -3.94 1.87 -29.24
CA LYS A 7 -3.06 2.89 -28.66
C LYS A 7 -3.56 3.22 -27.27
N GLY A 8 -2.92 2.63 -26.25
CA GLY A 8 -3.12 3.03 -24.84
C GLY A 8 -2.82 4.50 -24.59
N LEU A 9 -3.19 5.02 -23.42
CA LEU A 9 -3.05 6.44 -23.05
C LEU A 9 -1.62 6.95 -23.24
N ARG A 10 -1.45 8.14 -23.81
CA ARG A 10 -0.16 8.86 -23.81
C ARG A 10 -0.06 9.69 -22.53
N ILE A 11 0.78 9.26 -21.59
CA ILE A 11 0.89 9.86 -20.26
C ILE A 11 2.20 10.64 -20.18
N LEU A 12 2.10 11.95 -19.88
CA LEU A 12 3.23 12.85 -19.72
C LEU A 12 3.47 13.11 -18.23
N ILE A 13 4.67 12.84 -17.74
CA ILE A 13 5.03 13.00 -16.33
C ILE A 13 6.16 14.02 -16.23
N ALA A 14 5.94 15.12 -15.50
CA ALA A 14 6.96 16.12 -15.21
C ALA A 14 7.68 15.75 -13.90
N GLY A 15 8.95 15.37 -13.99
CA GLY A 15 9.80 15.01 -12.83
C GLY A 15 10.04 13.50 -12.69
N ALA A 16 11.31 13.13 -12.53
CA ALA A 16 11.74 11.74 -12.32
C ALA A 16 12.19 11.48 -10.87
N GLY A 17 11.49 12.07 -9.90
CA GLY A 17 11.63 11.69 -8.49
C GLY A 17 10.98 10.34 -8.19
N ILE A 18 10.98 9.93 -6.92
CA ILE A 18 10.37 8.66 -6.46
C ILE A 18 8.92 8.52 -6.95
N GLY A 19 8.10 9.57 -6.77
CA GLY A 19 6.70 9.57 -7.20
C GLY A 19 6.52 9.46 -8.71
N GLY A 20 7.26 10.25 -9.49
CA GLY A 20 7.17 10.23 -10.96
C GLY A 20 7.65 8.92 -11.57
N LEU A 21 8.76 8.35 -11.08
CA LEU A 21 9.24 7.03 -11.50
C LEU A 21 8.23 5.93 -11.14
N PHE A 22 7.72 5.93 -9.91
CA PHE A 22 6.74 4.93 -9.50
C PHE A 22 5.42 5.06 -10.28
N ALA A 23 4.94 6.28 -10.53
CA ALA A 23 3.77 6.51 -11.38
C ALA A 23 3.99 5.96 -12.80
N GLY A 24 5.19 6.15 -13.39
CA GLY A 24 5.55 5.55 -14.67
C GLY A 24 5.52 4.01 -14.65
N ILE A 25 6.08 3.38 -13.61
CA ILE A 25 6.01 1.91 -13.41
C ILE A 25 4.56 1.44 -13.28
N ALA A 26 3.74 2.19 -12.54
CA ALA A 26 2.38 1.80 -12.23
C ALA A 26 1.45 1.95 -13.43
N LEU A 27 1.66 2.98 -14.26
CA LEU A 27 0.80 3.35 -15.39
C LEU A 27 1.25 2.78 -16.74
N ARG A 28 2.45 2.19 -16.87
CA ARG A 28 2.94 1.65 -18.16
C ARG A 28 2.08 0.53 -18.77
N GLN A 29 1.22 -0.10 -17.99
CA GLN A 29 0.21 -1.05 -18.49
C GLN A 29 -1.03 -0.35 -19.07
N ALA A 30 -1.34 0.86 -18.56
CA ALA A 30 -2.46 1.67 -19.04
C ALA A 30 -2.14 2.38 -20.36
N GLY A 31 -0.86 2.63 -20.64
CA GLY A 31 -0.40 3.20 -21.89
C GLY A 31 1.07 3.60 -21.90
N HIS A 32 1.42 4.46 -22.86
CA HIS A 32 2.78 4.91 -23.10
C HIS A 32 3.14 6.09 -22.18
N CYS A 33 4.02 5.83 -21.20
CA CYS A 33 4.48 6.82 -20.24
C CYS A 33 5.80 7.48 -20.69
N GLN A 34 5.83 8.80 -20.65
CA GLN A 34 7.03 9.62 -20.89
C GLN A 34 7.31 10.51 -19.68
N ILE A 35 8.51 10.40 -19.11
CA ILE A 35 8.96 11.23 -17.99
C ILE A 35 9.93 12.29 -18.49
N PHE A 36 9.73 13.54 -18.10
CA PHE A 36 10.60 14.67 -18.43
C PHE A 36 11.32 15.16 -17.18
N GLU A 37 12.65 15.07 -17.17
CA GLU A 37 13.49 15.38 -16.02
C GLU A 37 14.52 16.46 -16.37
N SER A 38 14.62 17.48 -15.51
CA SER A 38 15.52 18.62 -15.73
C SER A 38 17.00 18.28 -15.54
N SER A 39 17.31 17.31 -14.67
CA SER A 39 18.66 16.94 -14.30
C SER A 39 19.27 15.91 -15.25
N ARG A 40 20.57 15.64 -15.04
CA ARG A 40 21.33 14.55 -15.70
C ARG A 40 21.51 13.33 -14.79
N PHE A 41 20.85 13.28 -13.63
CA PHE A 41 21.08 12.30 -12.56
C PHE A 41 22.53 12.17 -12.03
N ALA A 42 23.40 13.14 -12.30
CA ALA A 42 24.83 13.01 -11.97
C ALA A 42 25.18 13.23 -10.49
N THR A 43 24.24 13.72 -9.68
CA THR A 43 24.48 14.11 -8.28
C THR A 43 23.20 13.93 -7.48
N GLU A 44 22.64 12.73 -7.47
CA GLU A 44 21.71 12.40 -6.40
C GLU A 44 22.57 12.20 -5.14
N LEU A 45 22.34 13.00 -4.09
CA LEU A 45 23.16 12.98 -2.87
C LEU A 45 22.38 12.37 -1.70
N GLY A 46 23.11 11.58 -0.92
CA GLY A 46 22.66 10.59 0.04
C GLY A 46 21.79 11.13 1.17
N ALA A 47 20.50 10.87 1.04
CA ALA A 47 19.56 10.78 2.15
C ALA A 47 19.08 9.33 2.24
N ALA A 48 18.74 8.86 3.43
CA ALA A 48 17.96 7.64 3.56
C ALA A 48 16.46 7.95 3.62
N ILE A 49 15.63 6.94 3.35
CA ILE A 49 14.18 7.02 3.34
C ILE A 49 13.56 5.77 3.98
N HIS A 50 12.40 5.93 4.61
CA HIS A 50 11.63 4.83 5.15
C HIS A 50 10.76 4.20 4.05
N LEU A 51 10.69 2.88 4.06
CA LEU A 51 9.76 2.08 3.27
C LEU A 51 8.86 1.31 4.24
N PRO A 52 7.84 1.96 4.80
CA PRO A 52 6.92 1.33 5.74
C PRO A 52 6.01 0.30 5.05
N PRO A 53 5.32 -0.57 5.81
CA PRO A 53 4.55 -1.69 5.28
C PRO A 53 3.57 -1.35 4.16
N ASN A 54 2.86 -0.21 4.26
CA ASN A 54 1.91 0.26 3.25
C ASN A 54 2.56 0.46 1.88
N VAL A 55 3.80 0.94 1.85
CA VAL A 55 4.52 1.21 0.59
C VAL A 55 5.39 0.04 0.16
N ASN A 56 5.97 -0.70 1.10
CA ASN A 56 6.67 -1.94 0.76
C ASN A 56 5.69 -2.95 0.10
N GLY A 57 4.43 -2.98 0.53
CA GLY A 57 3.37 -3.74 -0.14
C GLY A 57 3.13 -3.30 -1.59
N LEU A 58 3.12 -1.98 -1.85
CA LEU A 58 2.97 -1.44 -3.20
C LEU A 58 4.18 -1.74 -4.08
N LEU A 59 5.41 -1.62 -3.58
CA LEU A 59 6.62 -2.02 -4.32
C LEU A 59 6.54 -3.50 -4.74
N ARG A 60 6.13 -4.38 -3.80
CA ARG A 60 5.97 -5.82 -4.04
C ARG A 60 4.90 -6.13 -5.08
N ARG A 61 3.80 -5.38 -5.11
CA ARG A 61 2.76 -5.48 -6.14
C ARG A 61 3.33 -5.28 -7.55
N TYR A 62 4.32 -4.41 -7.70
CA TYR A 62 5.01 -4.17 -8.97
C TYR A 62 6.30 -4.99 -9.12
N GLY A 63 6.47 -6.05 -8.33
CA GLY A 63 7.58 -7.00 -8.45
C GLY A 63 8.92 -6.45 -7.98
N MET A 64 8.92 -5.47 -7.07
CA MET A 64 10.12 -4.97 -6.38
C MET A 64 10.06 -5.37 -4.91
N LYS A 65 11.08 -6.08 -4.42
CA LYS A 65 11.21 -6.39 -3.00
C LYS A 65 12.33 -5.53 -2.43
N ALA A 66 12.02 -4.75 -1.40
CA ALA A 66 12.99 -3.85 -0.77
C ALA A 66 14.26 -4.56 -0.28
N GLU A 67 14.12 -5.82 0.09
CA GLU A 67 15.21 -6.70 0.54
C GLU A 67 16.24 -6.98 -0.56
N ASP A 68 15.87 -6.84 -1.83
CA ASP A 68 16.74 -7.16 -2.97
C ASP A 68 17.69 -6.00 -3.35
N PHE A 69 17.49 -4.79 -2.81
CA PHE A 69 18.29 -3.59 -3.13
C PHE A 69 18.88 -2.90 -1.90
N GLN A 70 19.48 -3.68 -1.01
CA GLN A 70 20.31 -3.21 0.11
C GLN A 70 19.57 -2.47 1.23
N CYS A 71 18.25 -2.66 1.36
CA CYS A 71 17.50 -2.12 2.49
C CYS A 71 17.79 -2.88 3.80
N ASN A 72 17.60 -2.19 4.94
CA ASN A 72 17.67 -2.81 6.26
C ASN A 72 16.28 -3.01 6.85
N ASN A 73 16.04 -4.18 7.44
CA ASN A 73 14.89 -4.36 8.31
C ASN A 73 14.97 -3.39 9.49
N ALA A 74 13.91 -2.61 9.73
CA ALA A 74 13.75 -1.89 10.98
C ALA A 74 13.50 -2.92 12.09
N GLN A 75 14.35 -2.91 13.13
CA GLN A 75 14.27 -3.87 14.24
C GLN A 75 13.90 -3.21 15.56
N PHE A 76 14.41 -1.99 15.79
CA PHE A 76 14.16 -1.24 17.01
C PHE A 76 13.81 0.20 16.69
N ALA A 77 12.93 0.80 17.49
CA ALA A 77 12.67 2.23 17.48
C ALA A 77 12.88 2.76 18.90
N THR A 78 13.87 3.63 19.08
CA THR A 78 14.29 4.12 20.39
C THR A 78 14.33 5.65 20.41
N VAL A 79 13.79 6.21 21.49
CA VAL A 79 13.80 7.64 21.77
C VAL A 79 14.73 7.87 22.96
N PHE A 80 15.69 8.76 22.78
CA PHE A 80 16.60 9.26 23.79
C PHE A 80 16.32 10.74 24.06
N ASP A 81 16.58 11.20 25.28
CA ASP A 81 16.78 12.63 25.52
C ASP A 81 18.15 13.07 24.99
N SER A 82 18.41 14.38 24.99
CA SER A 82 19.68 14.96 24.54
C SER A 82 20.90 14.46 25.32
N GLN A 83 20.72 13.93 26.54
CA GLN A 83 21.78 13.43 27.41
C GLN A 83 21.99 11.91 27.27
N GLY A 84 21.24 11.23 26.39
CA GLY A 84 21.39 9.81 26.11
C GLY A 84 20.62 8.89 27.06
N ASN A 85 19.74 9.43 27.91
CA ASN A 85 18.84 8.60 28.68
C ASN A 85 17.74 8.05 27.77
N THR A 86 17.42 6.76 27.90
CA THR A 86 16.35 6.14 27.12
C THR A 86 14.99 6.60 27.66
N VAL A 87 14.24 7.32 26.82
CA VAL A 87 12.85 7.73 27.11
C VAL A 87 11.88 6.61 26.73
N SER A 88 12.10 5.97 25.58
CA SER A 88 11.32 4.80 25.17
C SER A 88 12.12 3.91 24.22
N SER A 89 11.91 2.59 24.26
CA SER A 89 12.51 1.65 23.32
C SER A 89 11.50 0.57 22.97
N LYS A 90 11.19 0.41 21.69
CA LYS A 90 10.25 -0.58 21.17
C LYS A 90 10.96 -1.55 20.23
N ASP A 91 10.70 -2.85 20.41
CA ASP A 91 11.05 -3.88 19.43
C ASP A 91 9.97 -3.93 18.35
N VAL A 92 10.35 -3.66 17.10
CA VAL A 92 9.44 -3.60 15.96
C VAL A 92 9.55 -4.84 15.05
N ARG A 93 10.35 -5.84 15.41
CA ARG A 93 10.48 -7.09 14.64
C ARG A 93 9.15 -7.86 14.57
N GLY A 94 8.34 -7.76 15.64
CA GLY A 94 7.01 -8.37 15.72
C GLY A 94 5.93 -7.71 14.86
N LEU A 95 6.22 -6.60 14.17
CA LEU A 95 5.22 -5.90 13.36
C LEU A 95 4.63 -6.75 12.23
N GLN A 96 5.33 -7.78 11.76
CA GLN A 96 4.82 -8.69 10.73
C GLN A 96 3.55 -9.44 11.17
N ALA A 97 3.38 -9.65 12.47
CA ALA A 97 2.15 -10.22 13.04
C ALA A 97 0.94 -9.28 12.88
N LEU A 98 1.14 -7.99 12.66
CA LEU A 98 0.07 -7.01 12.44
C LEU A 98 -0.01 -6.55 10.98
N TYR A 99 1.11 -6.43 10.29
CA TYR A 99 1.19 -5.90 8.93
C TYR A 99 1.86 -6.91 7.98
N PRO A 100 1.31 -7.15 6.77
CA PRO A 100 1.82 -8.17 5.87
C PRO A 100 3.25 -7.98 5.35
N PHE A 101 3.78 -6.76 5.44
CA PHE A 101 5.05 -6.39 4.82
C PHE A 101 6.00 -5.80 5.86
N PRO A 102 7.31 -6.09 5.79
CA PRO A 102 8.27 -5.55 6.73
C PRO A 102 8.48 -4.04 6.53
N TRP A 103 8.84 -3.36 7.62
CA TRP A 103 9.32 -1.98 7.56
C TRP A 103 10.79 -1.96 7.21
N GLN A 104 11.12 -1.32 6.08
CA GLN A 104 12.46 -1.28 5.50
C GLN A 104 13.06 0.12 5.56
N LEU A 105 14.38 0.20 5.72
CA LEU A 105 15.17 1.42 5.73
C LEU A 105 16.06 1.41 4.49
N SER A 106 15.86 2.35 3.58
CA SER A 106 16.52 2.38 2.28
C SER A 106 17.42 3.59 2.14
N HIS A 107 18.51 3.45 1.41
CA HIS A 107 19.23 4.60 0.90
C HIS A 107 18.49 5.15 -0.32
N ARG A 108 18.21 6.46 -0.38
CA ARG A 108 17.32 7.05 -1.38
C ARG A 108 17.79 6.82 -2.82
N ILE A 109 19.10 6.84 -3.05
CA ILE A 109 19.69 6.57 -4.38
C ILE A 109 19.41 5.13 -4.80
N ASP A 110 19.54 4.17 -3.87
CA ASP A 110 19.41 2.75 -4.18
C ASP A 110 17.94 2.44 -4.55
N LEU A 111 16.98 3.08 -3.85
CA LEU A 111 15.56 3.07 -4.23
C LEU A 111 15.31 3.75 -5.59
N HIS A 112 15.87 4.94 -5.82
CA HIS A 112 15.68 5.68 -7.08
C HIS A 112 16.19 4.89 -8.28
N GLU A 113 17.41 4.37 -8.20
CA GLU A 113 18.03 3.55 -9.25
C GLU A 113 17.22 2.28 -9.52
N THR A 114 16.70 1.63 -8.47
CA THR A 114 15.82 0.47 -8.62
C THR A 114 14.52 0.84 -9.34
N LEU A 115 13.88 1.95 -8.96
CA LEU A 115 12.68 2.44 -9.63
C LEU A 115 12.96 2.80 -11.09
N LYS A 116 14.07 3.49 -11.36
CA LYS A 116 14.50 3.85 -12.71
C LYS A 116 14.71 2.61 -13.57
N ALA A 117 15.48 1.64 -13.08
CA ALA A 117 15.72 0.38 -13.77
C ALA A 117 14.41 -0.36 -14.06
N LYS A 118 13.49 -0.41 -13.08
CA LYS A 118 12.19 -1.05 -13.26
C LYS A 118 11.30 -0.31 -14.27
N ALA A 119 11.29 1.01 -14.24
CA ALA A 119 10.50 1.85 -15.14
C ALA A 119 10.93 1.63 -16.60
N THR A 120 12.23 1.61 -16.87
CA THR A 120 12.79 1.48 -18.23
C THR A 120 12.99 0.05 -18.69
N SER A 121 12.79 -0.95 -17.82
CA SER A 121 13.02 -2.35 -18.18
C SER A 121 12.08 -2.81 -19.31
N PRO A 122 12.60 -3.49 -20.35
CA PRO A 122 11.77 -4.17 -21.35
C PRO A 122 11.00 -5.35 -20.75
N GLU A 123 11.44 -5.84 -19.60
CA GLU A 123 10.79 -6.95 -18.90
C GLU A 123 9.62 -6.48 -18.04
N GLY A 124 8.56 -7.29 -18.03
CA GLY A 124 7.33 -7.01 -17.29
C GLY A 124 6.21 -6.45 -18.16
N PRO A 125 5.02 -6.29 -17.58
CA PRO A 125 3.83 -5.90 -18.32
C PRO A 125 3.85 -4.42 -18.73
N GLY A 126 3.31 -4.12 -19.92
CA GLY A 126 3.19 -2.75 -20.45
C GLY A 126 4.47 -2.21 -21.13
N THR A 127 4.36 -1.07 -21.80
CA THR A 127 5.46 -0.48 -22.57
C THR A 127 6.51 0.17 -21.66
N PRO A 128 7.82 -0.07 -21.85
CA PRO A 128 8.86 0.59 -21.05
C PRO A 128 8.71 2.11 -21.03
N VAL A 129 8.92 2.70 -19.85
CA VAL A 129 8.83 4.15 -19.67
C VAL A 129 9.99 4.81 -20.42
N THR A 130 9.68 5.85 -21.19
CA THR A 130 10.72 6.68 -21.83
C THR A 130 11.07 7.84 -20.92
N ILE A 131 12.35 7.98 -20.54
CA ILE A 131 12.82 9.07 -19.69
C ILE A 131 13.65 10.05 -20.52
N HIS A 132 13.19 11.30 -20.60
CA HIS A 132 13.85 12.41 -21.28
C HIS A 132 14.60 13.27 -20.26
N LEU A 133 15.93 13.19 -20.26
CA LEU A 133 16.80 13.97 -19.37
C LEU A 133 17.12 15.35 -19.96
N ARG A 134 17.50 16.29 -19.09
CA ARG A 134 17.74 17.70 -19.45
C ARG A 134 16.53 18.38 -20.12
N CYS A 135 15.35 17.87 -19.83
CA CYS A 135 14.09 18.42 -20.30
C CYS A 135 13.41 19.13 -19.14
N LYS A 136 13.77 20.40 -18.92
CA LYS A 136 13.08 21.25 -17.94
C LYS A 136 11.68 21.56 -18.45
N VAL A 137 10.66 21.11 -17.73
CA VAL A 137 9.27 21.54 -17.95
C VAL A 137 9.11 22.95 -17.39
N VAL A 138 8.43 23.84 -18.13
CA VAL A 138 8.21 25.23 -17.72
C VAL A 138 6.74 25.59 -17.53
N THR A 139 5.82 24.92 -18.24
CA THR A 139 4.38 25.09 -18.09
C THR A 139 3.62 23.88 -18.65
N CYS A 140 2.32 23.78 -18.37
CA CYS A 140 1.41 22.80 -18.98
C CYS A 140 0.11 23.47 -19.44
N ASP A 141 -0.59 22.81 -20.37
CA ASP A 141 -1.99 23.08 -20.70
C ASP A 141 -2.82 21.87 -20.25
N PRO A 142 -3.67 22.01 -19.23
CA PRO A 142 -4.53 20.92 -18.75
C PRO A 142 -5.73 20.59 -19.63
N ASP A 143 -6.25 21.55 -20.39
CA ASP A 143 -7.42 21.40 -21.27
C ASP A 143 -7.04 20.70 -22.58
N VAL A 144 -5.89 21.10 -23.12
CA VAL A 144 -5.19 20.42 -24.23
C VAL A 144 -3.94 19.75 -23.64
N PRO A 145 -4.07 18.56 -23.01
CA PRO A 145 -3.05 17.95 -22.16
C PRO A 145 -1.67 17.95 -22.82
N SER A 146 -0.82 18.88 -22.39
CA SER A 146 0.51 19.09 -22.95
C SER A 146 1.50 19.68 -21.96
N LEU A 147 2.78 19.40 -22.20
CA LEU A 147 3.91 20.00 -21.48
C LEU A 147 4.72 20.88 -22.42
N THR A 148 5.06 22.09 -21.97
CA THR A 148 6.02 22.95 -22.66
C THR A 148 7.38 22.84 -21.98
N LEU A 149 8.41 22.56 -22.77
CA LEU A 149 9.79 22.43 -22.32
C LEU A 149 10.52 23.79 -22.40
N GLY A 150 11.63 23.93 -21.66
CA GLY A 150 12.42 25.16 -21.61
C GLY A 150 13.09 25.54 -22.94
N ASP A 151 13.10 24.66 -23.94
CA ASP A 151 13.54 24.94 -25.30
C ASP A 151 12.38 25.33 -26.25
N GLY A 152 11.16 25.47 -25.72
CA GLY A 152 9.97 25.86 -26.47
C GLY A 152 9.21 24.70 -27.13
N ARG A 153 9.72 23.46 -27.09
CA ARG A 153 8.98 22.31 -27.61
C ARG A 153 7.73 22.05 -26.77
N VAL A 154 6.61 21.77 -27.44
CA VAL A 154 5.34 21.38 -26.83
C VAL A 154 5.09 19.90 -27.10
N ILE A 155 4.91 19.12 -26.03
CA ILE A 155 4.63 17.69 -26.11
C ILE A 155 3.18 17.46 -25.70
N GLN A 156 2.39 16.87 -26.60
CA GLN A 156 0.98 16.55 -26.35
C GLN A 156 0.81 15.09 -25.91
N GLY A 157 -0.19 14.86 -25.05
CA GLY A 157 -0.59 13.54 -24.57
C GLY A 157 -2.09 13.48 -24.32
N ASP A 158 -2.51 12.50 -23.52
CA ASP A 158 -3.88 12.32 -23.06
C ASP A 158 -4.04 12.67 -21.56
N LEU A 159 -2.93 12.67 -20.82
CA LEU A 159 -2.85 12.95 -19.38
C LEU A 159 -1.52 13.61 -19.04
N VAL A 160 -1.56 14.67 -18.22
CA VAL A 160 -0.37 15.31 -17.62
C VAL A 160 -0.32 15.03 -16.12
N ILE A 161 0.85 14.64 -15.62
CA ILE A 161 1.10 14.39 -14.19
C ILE A 161 2.27 15.29 -13.75
N GLY A 162 1.99 16.21 -12.83
CA GLY A 162 3.00 17.01 -12.13
C GLY A 162 3.58 16.25 -10.95
N ALA A 163 4.84 15.82 -11.09
CA ALA A 163 5.63 15.13 -10.07
C ALA A 163 6.99 15.84 -9.84
N ASP A 164 7.01 17.16 -10.04
CA ASP A 164 8.18 18.06 -10.08
C ASP A 164 8.56 18.65 -8.71
N GLY A 165 8.00 18.09 -7.64
CA GLY A 165 8.45 18.32 -6.26
C GLY A 165 7.95 19.62 -5.62
N VAL A 166 8.54 20.01 -4.49
CA VAL A 166 8.10 21.17 -3.68
C VAL A 166 8.21 22.53 -4.39
N HIS A 167 9.02 22.61 -5.45
CA HIS A 167 9.18 23.77 -6.31
C HIS A 167 8.43 23.63 -7.64
N SER A 168 7.37 22.82 -7.64
CA SER A 168 6.58 22.52 -8.82
C SER A 168 6.12 23.78 -9.55
N VAL A 169 6.41 23.84 -10.85
CA VAL A 169 5.95 24.90 -11.75
C VAL A 169 4.53 24.63 -12.26
N LEU A 170 4.11 23.35 -12.22
CA LEU A 170 2.76 22.95 -12.64
C LEU A 170 1.72 23.13 -11.53
N ARG A 171 2.17 23.27 -10.28
CA ARG A 171 1.30 23.37 -9.11
C ARG A 171 0.24 24.45 -9.25
N SER A 172 0.65 25.70 -9.48
CA SER A 172 -0.27 26.84 -9.55
C SER A 172 -1.21 26.79 -10.77
N ILE A 173 -0.76 26.17 -11.86
CA ILE A 173 -1.56 25.98 -13.08
C ILE A 173 -2.68 24.97 -12.81
N ILE A 174 -2.36 23.84 -12.21
CA ILE A 174 -3.32 22.75 -11.97
C ILE A 174 -4.22 23.06 -10.77
N SER A 175 -3.68 23.62 -9.69
CA SER A 175 -4.47 23.98 -8.51
C SER A 175 -5.28 25.26 -8.70
N GLN A 176 -4.97 26.05 -9.73
CA GLN A 176 -5.51 27.40 -9.93
C GLN A 176 -5.28 28.34 -8.73
N GLU A 177 -4.23 28.06 -7.96
CA GLU A 177 -3.88 28.78 -6.73
C GLU A 177 -2.36 28.98 -6.65
N ASP A 178 -1.92 30.22 -6.45
CA ASP A 178 -0.50 30.53 -6.24
C ASP A 178 -0.18 30.73 -4.76
N ILE A 179 -0.16 29.63 -4.00
CA ILE A 179 0.20 29.63 -2.57
C ILE A 179 1.72 29.46 -2.45
N GLN A 180 2.40 30.54 -2.08
CA GLN A 180 3.85 30.56 -1.86
C GLN A 180 4.29 29.67 -0.69
N PRO A 181 5.47 29.02 -0.75
CA PRO A 181 6.00 28.24 0.36
C PRO A 181 6.30 29.14 1.55
N GLN A 182 5.94 28.69 2.75
CA GLN A 182 6.23 29.40 3.99
C GLN A 182 7.34 28.66 4.74
N PRO A 183 8.35 29.36 5.27
CA PRO A 183 9.30 28.74 6.18
C PRO A 183 8.59 28.11 7.37
N SER A 184 8.93 26.87 7.71
CA SER A 184 8.37 26.23 8.90
C SER A 184 9.04 26.69 10.21
N GLY A 185 10.05 27.55 10.11
CA GLY A 185 10.88 27.99 11.23
C GLY A 185 11.98 26.98 11.63
N GLY A 186 12.12 25.87 10.90
CA GLY A 186 13.11 24.83 11.17
C GLY A 186 13.98 24.51 9.96
N SER A 187 15.21 24.10 10.24
CA SER A 187 16.20 23.65 9.26
C SER A 187 16.76 22.28 9.64
N ALA A 188 17.34 21.60 8.67
CA ALA A 188 17.86 20.24 8.82
C ALA A 188 19.26 20.09 8.20
N PHE A 189 20.25 19.67 9.00
CA PHE A 189 21.47 19.09 8.45
C PHE A 189 21.22 17.64 8.04
N ARG A 190 21.70 17.27 6.85
CA ARG A 190 21.62 15.90 6.33
C ARG A 190 22.99 15.45 5.82
N PHE A 191 23.38 14.24 6.21
CA PHE A 191 24.62 13.59 5.81
C PHE A 191 24.57 12.09 6.17
N LEU A 192 25.59 11.36 5.75
CA LEU A 192 25.81 9.95 6.05
C LEU A 192 27.18 9.77 6.72
N ILE A 193 27.29 8.76 7.59
CA ILE A 193 28.57 8.35 8.17
C ILE A 193 28.71 6.83 7.98
N PRO A 194 29.84 6.32 7.46
CA PRO A 194 30.11 4.89 7.40
C PRO A 194 30.09 4.27 8.79
N ILE A 195 29.30 3.21 8.99
CA ILE A 195 29.13 2.54 10.29
C ILE A 195 30.46 1.99 10.81
N SER A 196 31.34 1.53 9.94
CA SER A 196 32.69 1.06 10.32
C SER A 196 33.53 2.14 11.02
N LYS A 197 33.36 3.43 10.69
CA LYS A 197 34.03 4.53 11.40
C LYS A 197 33.43 4.73 12.80
N VAL A 198 32.13 4.55 12.93
CA VAL A 198 31.40 4.67 14.20
C VAL A 198 31.76 3.53 15.16
N GLU A 199 31.89 2.30 14.64
CA GLU A 199 32.27 1.11 15.42
C GLU A 199 33.73 1.16 15.89
N ALA A 200 34.62 1.76 15.09
CA ALA A 200 36.04 1.87 15.43
C ALA A 200 36.33 2.79 16.62
N ASN A 201 35.42 3.71 16.96
CA ASN A 201 35.57 4.63 18.09
C ASN A 201 34.84 4.09 19.35
N PRO A 202 35.56 3.86 20.47
CA PRO A 202 34.97 3.39 21.73
C PRO A 202 33.84 4.26 22.30
N GLU A 203 33.85 5.57 22.02
CA GLU A 203 32.83 6.50 22.51
C GLU A 203 31.50 6.39 21.75
N THR A 204 31.55 5.97 20.48
CA THR A 204 30.38 5.95 19.59
C THR A 204 29.88 4.56 19.25
N ARG A 205 30.70 3.51 19.40
CA ARG A 205 30.35 2.12 19.04
C ARG A 205 29.03 1.63 19.64
N ASN A 206 28.70 2.07 20.85
CA ASN A 206 27.47 1.65 21.52
C ASN A 206 26.20 2.23 20.85
N LEU A 207 26.33 3.34 20.13
CA LEU A 207 25.24 3.97 19.38
C LEU A 207 24.85 3.18 18.12
N VAL A 208 25.63 2.19 17.69
CA VAL A 208 25.32 1.33 16.54
C VAL A 208 25.30 -0.15 16.89
N ALA A 209 25.28 -0.49 18.18
CA ALA A 209 25.35 -1.86 18.66
C ALA A 209 24.14 -2.72 18.26
N ARG A 210 22.99 -2.11 17.97
CA ARG A 210 21.79 -2.81 17.49
C ARG A 210 21.57 -2.55 15.99
N PRO A 211 21.63 -3.58 15.15
CA PRO A 211 21.36 -3.42 13.72
C PRO A 211 19.89 -3.04 13.48
N GLY A 212 19.65 -2.24 12.44
CA GLY A 212 18.30 -1.80 12.08
C GLY A 212 17.59 -0.93 13.12
N GLU A 213 18.33 -0.30 14.05
CA GLU A 213 17.76 0.60 15.04
C GLU A 213 17.50 2.00 14.45
N ILE A 214 16.29 2.49 14.63
CA ILE A 214 15.90 3.88 14.37
C ILE A 214 15.96 4.63 15.70
N GLN A 215 16.83 5.63 15.76
CA GLN A 215 17.03 6.45 16.93
C GLN A 215 16.45 7.84 16.73
N ARG A 216 15.72 8.32 17.72
CA ARG A 216 15.31 9.71 17.86
C ARG A 216 15.95 10.29 19.09
N TRP A 217 16.62 11.42 18.97
CA TRP A 217 17.22 12.14 20.10
C TRP A 217 16.56 13.50 20.22
N ASP A 218 15.91 13.76 21.35
CA ASP A 218 15.15 14.98 21.62
C ASP A 218 15.90 15.89 22.58
N GLY A 219 16.19 17.12 22.14
CA GLY A 219 16.72 18.21 22.96
C GLY A 219 15.80 19.42 22.97
N VAL A 220 16.22 20.48 23.67
CA VAL A 220 15.49 21.75 23.67
C VAL A 220 15.51 22.34 22.27
N TYR A 221 14.33 22.36 21.63
CA TYR A 221 14.09 22.81 20.26
C TYR A 221 14.92 22.11 19.17
N LYS A 222 15.47 20.93 19.45
CA LYS A 222 16.38 20.19 18.56
C LYS A 222 16.02 18.74 18.52
N ARG A 223 16.14 18.11 17.34
CA ARG A 223 15.90 16.68 17.17
C ARG A 223 16.89 16.06 16.22
N LEU A 224 17.44 14.89 16.57
CA LEU A 224 18.16 14.05 15.61
C LEU A 224 17.35 12.80 15.31
N VAL A 225 17.33 12.41 14.04
CA VAL A 225 16.81 11.12 13.58
C VAL A 225 17.95 10.38 12.89
N ILE A 226 18.31 9.22 13.44
CA ILE A 226 19.50 8.45 13.05
C ILE A 226 19.09 7.01 12.79
N TYR A 227 19.48 6.44 11.64
CA TYR A 227 19.17 5.05 11.32
C TYR A 227 20.09 4.49 10.23
N PRO A 228 20.36 3.17 10.22
CA PRO A 228 21.23 2.55 9.25
C PRO A 228 20.53 2.38 7.89
N CYS A 229 21.28 2.51 6.80
CA CYS A 229 20.89 2.13 5.44
C CYS A 229 22.00 1.28 4.77
N ARG A 230 21.74 0.78 3.55
CA ARG A 230 22.69 0.02 2.72
C ARG A 230 23.32 -1.17 3.46
N ASN A 231 22.53 -2.18 3.82
CA ASN A 231 22.98 -3.39 4.54
C ASN A 231 23.77 -3.09 5.84
N ASN A 232 23.30 -2.13 6.63
CA ASN A 232 23.96 -1.61 7.83
C ASN A 232 25.42 -1.17 7.60
N THR A 233 25.74 -0.59 6.44
CA THR A 233 27.08 -0.04 6.17
C THR A 233 27.15 1.48 6.29
N GLU A 234 26.04 2.18 6.13
CA GLU A 234 25.94 3.64 6.18
C GLU A 234 24.91 4.06 7.25
N LEU A 235 25.23 5.09 8.04
CA LEU A 235 24.36 5.65 9.06
C LEU A 235 23.84 7.01 8.60
N ASN A 236 22.52 7.14 8.47
CA ASN A 236 21.88 8.37 8.04
C ASN A 236 21.60 9.32 9.21
N PHE A 237 21.81 10.61 8.98
CA PHE A 237 21.52 11.67 9.93
C PHE A 237 20.54 12.69 9.35
N VAL A 238 19.51 13.01 10.16
CA VAL A 238 18.67 14.20 9.98
C VAL A 238 18.72 14.99 11.28
N CYS A 239 19.42 16.11 11.27
CA CYS A 239 19.64 16.95 12.45
C CYS A 239 18.80 18.22 12.32
N LEU A 240 17.65 18.22 12.98
CA LEU A 240 16.63 19.27 12.98
C LEU A 240 16.91 20.31 14.07
N HIS A 241 16.82 21.59 13.71
CA HIS A 241 17.07 22.73 14.60
C HIS A 241 16.31 23.99 14.11
N PRO A 242 16.15 25.03 14.93
CA PRO A 242 15.47 26.27 14.51
C PRO A 242 16.23 26.99 13.39
N ASP A 243 15.51 27.60 12.45
CA ASP A 243 16.08 28.39 11.34
C ASP A 243 16.98 29.53 11.84
N ALA A 244 16.64 30.13 12.99
CA ALA A 244 17.43 31.21 13.59
C ALA A 244 18.84 30.76 14.00
N GLU A 245 19.04 29.47 14.22
CA GLU A 245 20.36 28.89 14.50
C GLU A 245 21.15 28.60 13.23
N SER A 246 20.54 28.63 12.04
CA SER A 246 21.25 28.62 10.75
C SER A 246 21.68 30.04 10.38
N GLN A 247 22.97 30.39 10.51
CA GLN A 247 23.44 31.76 10.19
C GLN A 247 23.05 32.21 8.76
N ASN A 248 22.49 33.43 8.63
CA ASN A 248 22.27 34.24 7.40
C ASN A 248 22.35 33.48 6.06
N SER A 249 21.38 32.61 5.76
CA SER A 249 21.31 31.92 4.47
C SER A 249 20.13 32.42 3.62
N THR A 250 20.46 33.26 2.64
CA THR A 250 19.63 33.52 1.46
C THR A 250 19.35 32.23 0.70
N GLU A 251 18.12 32.13 0.16
CA GLU A 251 17.54 30.97 -0.52
C GLU A 251 18.50 30.23 -1.46
N GLY A 252 18.75 28.94 -1.19
CA GLY A 252 19.54 28.09 -2.06
C GLY A 252 19.46 26.62 -1.68
N TRP A 253 18.99 25.78 -2.60
CA TRP A 253 19.18 24.33 -2.54
C TRP A 253 20.69 24.06 -2.60
N ASN A 254 21.26 23.39 -1.59
CA ASN A 254 22.64 22.90 -1.55
C ASN A 254 23.71 23.87 -0.98
N ILE A 255 23.48 24.48 0.18
CA ILE A 255 24.54 25.15 0.95
C ILE A 255 25.38 24.07 1.66
N ALA A 256 26.70 24.13 1.51
CA ALA A 256 27.62 23.30 2.29
C ALA A 256 27.46 23.68 3.77
N GLY A 257 26.94 22.76 4.59
CA GLY A 257 26.89 22.97 6.03
C GLY A 257 28.30 22.86 6.60
N SER A 258 28.70 23.82 7.45
CA SER A 258 29.96 23.68 8.17
C SER A 258 29.82 22.64 9.27
N ARG A 259 30.77 21.70 9.35
CA ARG A 259 30.84 20.74 10.47
C ARG A 259 30.97 21.47 11.82
N ASP A 260 31.72 22.56 11.86
CA ASP A 260 31.89 23.33 13.09
C ASP A 260 30.58 23.97 13.52
N HIS A 261 29.77 24.40 12.54
CA HIS A 261 28.43 24.91 12.81
C HIS A 261 27.47 23.82 13.29
N LEU A 262 27.50 22.64 12.70
CA LEU A 262 26.77 21.47 13.18
C LEU A 262 27.13 21.18 14.65
N LEU A 263 28.42 21.16 15.00
CA LEU A 263 28.86 20.90 16.37
C LEU A 263 28.43 21.99 17.35
N GLU A 264 28.44 23.26 16.92
CA GLU A 264 27.95 24.37 17.73
C GLU A 264 26.44 24.26 18.03
N VAL A 265 25.62 23.97 17.01
CA VAL A 265 24.18 23.78 17.17
C VAL A 265 23.88 22.65 18.15
N TYR A 266 24.64 21.56 18.14
CA TYR A 266 24.41 20.39 19.00
C TYR A 266 25.35 20.32 20.22
N ARG A 267 25.96 21.43 20.65
CA ARG A 267 26.96 21.46 21.73
C ARG A 267 26.47 20.94 23.10
N GLU A 268 25.17 21.03 23.36
CA GLU A 268 24.52 20.59 24.60
C GLU A 268 24.19 19.09 24.61
N PHE A 269 24.33 18.38 23.49
CA PHE A 269 24.05 16.94 23.42
C PHE A 269 25.15 16.12 24.10
N HIS A 270 24.79 14.89 24.49
CA HIS A 270 25.68 13.93 25.15
C HIS A 270 27.03 13.81 24.42
N PRO A 271 28.17 13.69 25.15
CA PRO A 271 29.50 13.64 24.55
C PRO A 271 29.65 12.61 23.41
N SER A 272 29.06 11.42 23.53
CA SER A 272 29.10 10.41 22.45
C SER A 272 28.37 10.87 21.18
N MET A 273 27.27 11.62 21.31
CA MET A 273 26.56 12.16 20.14
C MET A 273 27.40 13.24 19.47
N LYS A 274 28.06 14.11 20.23
CA LYS A 274 28.98 15.12 19.66
C LYS A 274 30.17 14.48 18.97
N ALA A 275 30.76 13.45 19.58
CA ALA A 275 31.84 12.66 18.96
C ALA A 275 31.38 12.02 17.63
N LEU A 276 30.15 11.52 17.58
CA LEU A 276 29.55 10.97 16.37
C LEU A 276 29.34 12.04 15.28
N LEU A 277 28.77 13.21 15.63
CA LEU A 277 28.59 14.32 14.68
C LEU A 277 29.92 14.85 14.13
N ALA A 278 31.00 14.82 14.94
CA ALA A 278 32.33 15.26 14.52
C ALA A 278 32.96 14.37 13.44
N MET A 279 32.44 13.15 13.24
CA MET A 279 32.88 12.23 12.18
C MET A 279 32.28 12.55 10.81
N ALA A 280 31.29 13.45 10.73
CA ALA A 280 30.66 13.83 9.48
C ALA A 280 31.70 14.42 8.51
N ASP A 281 31.71 13.92 7.27
CA ASP A 281 32.53 14.48 6.20
C ASP A 281 31.97 15.87 5.83
N PRO A 282 32.75 16.96 5.99
CA PRO A 282 32.30 18.31 5.64
C PRO A 282 31.74 18.44 4.22
N ALA A 283 32.26 17.66 3.26
CA ALA A 283 31.78 17.71 1.87
C ALA A 283 30.37 17.11 1.69
N SER A 284 29.95 16.24 2.62
CA SER A 284 28.65 15.55 2.61
C SER A 284 27.55 16.28 3.36
N ILE A 285 27.89 17.22 4.25
CA ILE A 285 26.91 17.96 5.08
C ILE A 285 26.13 18.95 4.22
N LYS A 286 24.82 18.75 4.16
CA LYS A 286 23.87 19.65 3.50
C LYS A 286 22.92 20.27 4.49
N LEU A 287 22.66 21.56 4.35
CA LEU A 287 21.66 22.28 5.11
C LEU A 287 20.40 22.48 4.26
N TRP A 288 19.26 22.09 4.81
CA TRP A 288 17.95 22.17 4.16
C TRP A 288 17.02 23.01 5.02
N ARG A 289 16.54 24.12 4.47
CA ARG A 289 15.44 24.86 5.09
C ARG A 289 14.14 24.10 4.91
N LEU A 290 13.39 23.91 5.99
CA LEU A 290 12.11 23.21 5.92
C LEU A 290 11.02 24.19 5.52
N LEU A 291 10.35 23.87 4.41
CA LEU A 291 9.27 24.66 3.86
C LEU A 291 7.95 23.92 4.10
N ASP A 292 6.97 24.63 4.62
CA ASP A 292 5.60 24.17 4.73
C ASP A 292 4.71 24.86 3.68
N ARG A 293 3.66 24.16 3.27
CA ARG A 293 2.60 24.71 2.42
C ARG A 293 1.26 24.25 2.91
N LYS A 294 0.32 25.18 2.98
CA LYS A 294 -1.09 24.85 3.21
C LYS A 294 -1.59 23.86 2.15
N PRO A 295 -2.51 22.94 2.51
CA PRO A 295 -3.19 22.09 1.55
C PRO A 295 -3.82 22.91 0.42
N LEU A 296 -3.72 22.41 -0.81
CA LEU A 296 -4.36 22.99 -2.00
C LEU A 296 -5.85 22.68 -2.02
N ALA A 297 -6.69 23.55 -2.59
CA ALA A 297 -8.11 23.19 -2.75
C ALA A 297 -8.34 22.01 -3.72
N THR A 298 -7.49 21.85 -4.73
CA THR A 298 -7.55 20.75 -5.70
C THR A 298 -6.15 20.34 -6.17
N TRP A 299 -6.01 19.06 -6.55
CA TRP A 299 -4.81 18.54 -7.21
C TRP A 299 -5.06 18.22 -8.68
N VAL A 300 -6.26 18.49 -9.18
CA VAL A 300 -6.71 18.06 -10.50
C VAL A 300 -7.37 19.22 -11.25
N HIS A 301 -7.07 19.30 -12.53
CA HIS A 301 -7.72 20.22 -13.46
C HIS A 301 -7.78 19.59 -14.85
N ALA A 302 -8.96 19.54 -15.45
CA ALA A 302 -9.20 18.90 -16.75
C ALA A 302 -8.52 17.52 -16.88
N LYS A 303 -7.47 17.40 -17.70
CA LYS A 303 -6.68 16.16 -17.91
C LYS A 303 -5.28 16.23 -17.29
N ALA A 304 -5.11 17.02 -16.23
CA ALA A 304 -3.87 17.12 -15.48
C ALA A 304 -4.08 16.88 -13.98
N CYS A 305 -3.08 16.27 -13.33
CA CYS A 305 -3.05 16.14 -11.87
C CYS A 305 -1.65 16.35 -11.27
N LEU A 306 -1.60 16.63 -9.97
CA LEU A 306 -0.38 16.70 -9.16
C LEU A 306 -0.24 15.44 -8.29
N LEU A 307 1.00 15.03 -8.00
CA LEU A 307 1.30 13.99 -7.01
C LEU A 307 2.56 14.29 -6.20
N GLY A 308 2.74 13.59 -5.08
CA GLY A 308 3.89 13.77 -4.18
C GLY A 308 4.02 15.21 -3.69
N ASP A 309 5.26 15.69 -3.51
CA ASP A 309 5.53 17.02 -2.96
C ASP A 309 4.99 18.19 -3.82
N ALA A 310 4.63 17.95 -5.09
CA ALA A 310 3.95 18.94 -5.92
C ALA A 310 2.50 19.18 -5.45
N ALA A 311 1.85 18.14 -4.93
CA ALA A 311 0.50 18.19 -4.39
C ALA A 311 0.48 18.45 -2.87
N HIS A 312 1.27 17.68 -2.11
CA HIS A 312 1.23 17.60 -0.66
C HIS A 312 2.66 17.49 -0.07
N PRO A 313 3.45 18.58 -0.01
CA PRO A 313 4.81 18.53 0.54
C PRO A 313 4.81 18.22 2.04
N PHE A 314 5.70 17.32 2.45
CA PHE A 314 5.81 16.88 3.84
C PHE A 314 7.02 17.50 4.54
N LEU A 315 6.80 17.99 5.77
CA LEU A 315 7.91 18.18 6.70
C LEU A 315 8.48 16.80 7.12
N PRO A 316 9.81 16.65 7.27
CA PRO A 316 10.46 15.35 7.37
C PRO A 316 10.40 14.72 8.78
N TYR A 317 9.26 14.85 9.47
CA TYR A 317 9.12 14.40 10.86
C TYR A 317 8.60 12.97 10.99
N GLN A 318 7.90 12.46 9.97
CA GLN A 318 7.24 11.14 10.01
C GLN A 318 7.72 10.16 8.92
N GLY A 319 8.64 10.58 8.05
CA GLY A 319 9.21 9.69 7.01
C GLY A 319 8.21 9.25 5.92
N GLN A 320 7.07 9.94 5.79
CA GLN A 320 5.97 9.53 4.90
C GLN A 320 5.92 10.24 3.54
N GLY A 321 6.69 11.30 3.28
CA GLY A 321 6.57 12.07 2.03
C GLY A 321 6.74 11.22 0.76
N GLY A 322 7.87 10.53 0.62
CA GLY A 322 8.07 9.62 -0.52
C GLY A 322 7.13 8.42 -0.50
N ALA A 323 6.66 8.01 0.68
CA ALA A 323 5.68 6.94 0.80
C ALA A 323 4.31 7.34 0.23
N GLN A 324 3.82 8.55 0.54
CA GLN A 324 2.58 9.10 0.00
C GLN A 324 2.67 9.33 -1.52
N ALA A 325 3.85 9.73 -2.03
CA ALA A 325 4.07 9.84 -3.48
C ALA A 325 3.96 8.47 -4.21
N ILE A 326 4.36 7.37 -3.57
CA ILE A 326 4.16 6.01 -4.12
C ILE A 326 2.69 5.61 -4.03
N GLU A 327 2.01 5.90 -2.91
CA GLU A 327 0.56 5.68 -2.79
C GLU A 327 -0.22 6.41 -3.89
N ASP A 328 0.19 7.62 -4.27
CA ASP A 328 -0.43 8.38 -5.35
C ASP A 328 -0.33 7.67 -6.71
N GLY A 329 0.87 7.24 -7.09
CA GLY A 329 1.07 6.50 -8.34
C GLY A 329 0.29 5.19 -8.38
N ALA A 330 0.20 4.49 -7.25
CA ALA A 330 -0.60 3.26 -7.13
C ALA A 330 -2.09 3.52 -7.27
N ALA A 331 -2.60 4.59 -6.64
CA ALA A 331 -4.00 4.98 -6.76
C ALA A 331 -4.36 5.40 -8.18
N LEU A 332 -3.50 6.17 -8.86
CA LEU A 332 -3.68 6.51 -10.27
C LEU A 332 -3.77 5.25 -11.15
N ALA A 333 -2.87 4.29 -10.97
CA ALA A 333 -2.90 3.05 -11.74
C ALA A 333 -4.13 2.19 -11.48
N ALA A 334 -4.64 2.16 -10.23
CA ALA A 334 -5.90 1.50 -9.92
C ALA A 334 -7.10 2.16 -10.62
N LEU A 335 -7.09 3.49 -10.75
CA LEU A 335 -8.17 4.28 -11.35
C LEU A 335 -8.08 4.42 -12.87
N LEU A 336 -6.92 4.16 -13.45
CA LEU A 336 -6.62 4.18 -14.87
C LEU A 336 -6.18 2.78 -15.33
N PRO A 337 -7.03 1.73 -15.22
CA PRO A 337 -6.66 0.39 -15.68
C PRO A 337 -6.42 0.36 -17.20
N VAL A 338 -5.78 -0.71 -17.68
CA VAL A 338 -5.61 -0.96 -19.12
C VAL A 338 -6.95 -0.87 -19.86
N GLY A 339 -6.96 -0.20 -21.01
CA GLY A 339 -8.17 0.05 -21.79
C GLY A 339 -8.96 1.30 -21.36
N THR A 340 -8.46 2.12 -20.43
CA THR A 340 -9.10 3.40 -20.09
C THR A 340 -9.10 4.35 -21.30
N CYS A 341 -10.28 4.82 -21.68
CA CYS A 341 -10.44 5.78 -22.77
C CYS A 341 -9.92 7.18 -22.36
N PRO A 342 -9.27 7.94 -23.27
CA PRO A 342 -8.85 9.33 -23.00
C PRO A 342 -9.98 10.26 -22.53
N GLY A 343 -11.23 9.98 -22.94
CA GLY A 343 -12.42 10.71 -22.51
C GLY A 343 -12.80 10.50 -21.04
N ASP A 344 -12.39 9.39 -20.44
CA ASP A 344 -12.69 9.06 -19.04
C ASP A 344 -11.73 9.75 -18.07
N VAL A 345 -10.54 10.16 -18.53
CA VAL A 345 -9.44 10.69 -17.70
C VAL A 345 -9.93 11.74 -16.69
N PRO A 346 -10.70 12.79 -17.07
CA PRO A 346 -11.17 13.78 -16.10
C PRO A 346 -12.00 13.17 -14.95
N ALA A 347 -12.85 12.19 -15.26
CA ALA A 347 -13.68 11.52 -14.26
C ALA A 347 -12.84 10.59 -13.35
N ARG A 348 -11.79 9.95 -13.88
CA ARG A 348 -10.85 9.16 -13.08
C ARG A 348 -9.99 10.03 -12.17
N LEU A 349 -9.56 11.21 -12.63
CA LEU A 349 -8.80 12.16 -11.79
C LEU A 349 -9.61 12.71 -10.62
N LYS A 350 -10.92 12.93 -10.78
CA LYS A 350 -11.81 13.27 -9.65
C LYS A 350 -11.83 12.18 -8.59
N LEU A 351 -11.83 10.91 -9.00
CA LEU A 351 -11.71 9.80 -8.04
C LEU A 351 -10.32 9.74 -7.40
N TYR A 352 -9.26 10.06 -8.13
CA TYR A 352 -7.91 10.12 -7.58
C TYR A 352 -7.83 11.10 -6.41
N MET A 353 -8.38 12.31 -6.60
CA MET A 353 -8.50 13.29 -5.53
C MET A 353 -9.31 12.74 -4.36
N LYS A 354 -10.48 12.12 -4.60
CA LYS A 354 -11.29 11.51 -3.54
C LYS A 354 -10.54 10.43 -2.73
N CYS A 355 -9.73 9.61 -3.39
CA CYS A 355 -8.98 8.53 -2.74
C CYS A 355 -7.78 9.02 -1.92
N ARG A 356 -7.19 10.16 -2.29
CA ARG A 356 -5.87 10.56 -1.80
C ARG A 356 -5.86 11.85 -1.00
N TYR A 357 -6.76 12.78 -1.28
CA TYR A 357 -6.76 14.12 -0.70
C TYR A 357 -6.85 14.11 0.82
N GLU A 358 -7.92 13.53 1.37
CA GLU A 358 -8.14 13.47 2.83
C GLU A 358 -7.02 12.70 3.52
N ARG A 359 -6.57 11.60 2.92
CA ARG A 359 -5.51 10.77 3.48
C ARG A 359 -4.16 11.49 3.52
N ALA A 360 -3.70 12.06 2.40
CA ALA A 360 -2.41 12.73 2.40
C ALA A 360 -2.43 13.98 3.28
N THR A 361 -3.55 14.72 3.30
CA THR A 361 -3.72 15.88 4.19
C THR A 361 -3.68 15.47 5.66
N LEU A 362 -4.38 14.39 6.05
CA LEU A 362 -4.31 13.84 7.41
C LEU A 362 -2.87 13.48 7.80
N VAL A 363 -2.15 12.75 6.94
CA VAL A 363 -0.76 12.36 7.23
C VAL A 363 0.13 13.60 7.27
N GLN A 364 -0.13 14.63 6.45
CA GLN A 364 0.61 15.88 6.45
C GLN A 364 0.43 16.63 7.77
N ASP A 365 -0.81 16.71 8.27
CA ASP A 365 -1.15 17.34 9.54
C ASP A 365 -0.56 16.57 10.73
N LEU A 366 -0.63 15.24 10.71
CA LEU A 366 0.06 14.42 11.71
C LEU A 366 1.57 14.67 11.70
N SER A 367 2.17 14.89 10.53
CA SER A 367 3.59 15.24 10.43
C SER A 367 3.88 16.59 11.06
N ARG A 368 3.00 17.60 10.86
CA ARG A 368 3.11 18.92 11.52
C ARG A 368 3.02 18.81 13.04
N GLN A 369 2.05 18.05 13.57
CA GLN A 369 1.91 17.83 15.01
C GLN A 369 3.14 17.11 15.62
N ALA A 370 3.75 16.21 14.84
CA ALA A 370 4.97 15.51 15.23
C ALA A 370 6.24 16.36 15.11
N ALA A 371 6.17 17.59 14.60
CA ALA A 371 7.31 18.50 14.53
C ALA A 371 7.95 18.70 15.90
N PHE A 372 9.25 18.99 15.92
CA PHE A 372 9.89 19.51 17.13
C PHE A 372 9.46 20.97 17.29
N LYS A 373 9.34 21.44 18.54
CA LYS A 373 9.11 22.87 18.77
C LYS A 373 10.32 23.67 18.30
N VAL A 374 10.13 24.74 17.54
CA VAL A 374 11.23 25.62 17.10
C VAL A 374 11.51 26.76 18.09
N SER A 375 10.58 27.04 18.99
CA SER A 375 10.70 28.05 20.06
C SER A 375 9.72 27.76 21.22
N ALA A 376 9.77 28.56 22.28
CA ALA A 376 8.84 28.43 23.42
C ALA A 376 7.38 28.67 23.01
N ASP A 377 7.17 29.62 22.09
CA ASP A 377 5.87 30.09 21.61
C ASP A 377 5.36 29.29 20.38
N ASP A 378 6.01 28.18 20.03
CA ASP A 378 5.58 27.31 18.94
C ASP A 378 4.42 26.41 19.40
N ASP A 379 3.23 26.70 18.87
CA ASP A 379 1.97 26.00 19.13
C ASP A 379 1.70 24.83 18.16
N VAL A 380 2.53 24.66 17.11
CA VAL A 380 2.33 23.61 16.10
C VAL A 380 3.09 22.34 16.48
N GLY A 381 4.38 22.48 16.85
CA GLY A 381 5.24 21.35 17.18
C GLY A 381 5.04 20.78 18.60
N GLY A 382 5.39 19.50 18.77
CA GLY A 382 5.41 18.85 20.09
C GLY A 382 4.05 18.41 20.64
N THR A 383 3.02 18.39 19.80
CA THR A 383 1.63 18.02 20.15
C THR A 383 1.27 16.58 19.76
N SER A 384 2.27 15.81 19.30
CA SER A 384 2.15 14.49 18.67
C SER A 384 1.13 13.55 19.31
N THR A 385 0.27 12.99 18.46
CA THR A 385 -0.50 11.75 18.68
C THR A 385 0.40 10.58 19.08
N ASP A 386 -0.19 9.58 19.75
CA ASP A 386 0.48 8.31 20.12
C ASP A 386 1.17 7.70 18.88
N PRO A 387 2.48 7.39 18.94
CA PRO A 387 3.19 6.72 17.84
C PRO A 387 2.49 5.46 17.30
N LEU A 388 1.75 4.73 18.14
CA LEU A 388 0.99 3.55 17.71
C LEU A 388 -0.19 3.91 16.81
N GLU A 389 -0.88 5.02 17.08
CA GLU A 389 -1.98 5.51 16.26
C GLU A 389 -1.50 5.94 14.87
N PHE A 390 -0.38 6.66 14.81
CA PHE A 390 0.27 7.02 13.55
C PHE A 390 0.66 5.77 12.73
N MET A 391 1.25 4.76 13.37
CA MET A 391 1.59 3.50 12.70
C MET A 391 0.35 2.81 12.16
N LYS A 392 -0.74 2.77 12.92
CA LYS A 392 -2.02 2.16 12.51
C LYS A 392 -2.61 2.83 11.27
N ILE A 393 -2.66 4.16 11.25
CA ILE A 393 -3.19 4.95 10.12
C ILE A 393 -2.39 4.68 8.83
N ASN A 394 -1.08 4.57 8.96
CA ASN A 394 -0.20 4.46 7.81
C ASN A 394 0.00 3.03 7.36
N PHE A 395 0.51 2.15 8.22
CA PHE A 395 1.04 0.84 7.86
C PHE A 395 -0.05 -0.14 7.42
N GLY A 396 -1.28 0.07 7.88
CA GLY A 396 -2.42 -0.80 7.60
C GLY A 396 -3.18 -0.49 6.31
N HIS A 397 -2.73 0.46 5.49
CA HIS A 397 -3.43 0.90 4.27
C HIS A 397 -2.77 0.36 2.99
N ASP A 398 -3.58 0.03 1.98
CA ASP A 398 -3.13 -0.25 0.61
C ASP A 398 -3.87 0.70 -0.34
N ALA A 399 -3.15 1.68 -0.89
CA ALA A 399 -3.74 2.72 -1.73
C ALA A 399 -4.28 2.19 -3.07
N PHE A 400 -3.71 1.11 -3.59
CA PHE A 400 -4.19 0.48 -4.82
C PHE A 400 -5.54 -0.20 -4.56
N ASP A 401 -5.63 -1.02 -3.51
CA ASP A 401 -6.87 -1.75 -3.18
C ASP A 401 -7.98 -0.78 -2.75
N HIS A 402 -7.64 0.28 -2.00
CA HIS A 402 -8.59 1.35 -1.66
C HIS A 402 -9.12 2.06 -2.91
N ALA A 403 -8.25 2.51 -3.81
CA ALA A 403 -8.67 3.19 -5.03
C ALA A 403 -9.44 2.27 -5.99
N THR A 404 -9.07 0.99 -6.04
CA THR A 404 -9.79 -0.07 -6.76
C THR A 404 -11.22 -0.22 -6.22
N ARG A 405 -11.38 -0.28 -4.89
CA ARG A 405 -12.69 -0.30 -4.23
C ARG A 405 -13.53 0.92 -4.61
N VAL A 406 -12.92 2.11 -4.61
CA VAL A 406 -13.61 3.36 -5.02
C VAL A 406 -14.04 3.33 -6.48
N LEU A 407 -13.18 2.88 -7.38
CA LEU A 407 -13.49 2.74 -8.81
C LEU A 407 -14.71 1.85 -9.02
N PHE A 408 -14.68 0.66 -8.42
CA PHE A 408 -15.70 -0.36 -8.61
C PHE A 408 -17.05 0.07 -8.08
N LYS A 409 -17.09 0.71 -6.90
CA LYS A 409 -18.33 1.19 -6.31
C LYS A 409 -18.89 2.41 -7.02
N THR A 410 -18.04 3.23 -7.64
CA THR A 410 -18.49 4.42 -8.37
C THR A 410 -19.14 4.04 -9.70
N TYR A 411 -18.50 3.17 -10.48
CA TYR A 411 -18.95 2.89 -11.84
C TYR A 411 -19.79 1.61 -11.94
N GLY A 412 -19.65 0.68 -10.99
CA GLY A 412 -19.93 -0.73 -11.22
C GLY A 412 -19.05 -1.24 -12.37
N ILE A 413 -18.55 -2.47 -12.36
CA ILE A 413 -18.11 -3.03 -13.65
C ILE A 413 -19.39 -3.42 -14.41
N SER A 414 -20.14 -2.41 -14.86
CA SER A 414 -21.30 -2.53 -15.74
C SER A 414 -20.86 -2.12 -17.15
N GLY A 415 -19.92 -2.90 -17.68
CA GLY A 415 -19.46 -2.75 -19.06
C GLY A 415 -20.37 -3.42 -20.08
N HIS A 416 -21.19 -4.40 -19.69
CA HIS A 416 -22.15 -5.10 -20.53
C HIS A 416 -23.40 -5.41 -19.70
N ARG A 417 -24.46 -4.59 -19.83
CA ARG A 417 -25.80 -4.95 -19.34
C ARG A 417 -26.32 -6.10 -20.19
N SER A 418 -25.96 -7.32 -19.82
CA SER A 418 -26.70 -8.50 -20.24
C SER A 418 -27.77 -8.75 -19.18
N THR A 419 -28.92 -9.30 -19.56
CA THR A 419 -30.05 -9.55 -18.65
C THR A 419 -29.80 -10.64 -17.59
N LEU A 420 -28.53 -10.92 -17.28
CA LEU A 420 -28.01 -11.82 -16.24
C LEU A 420 -26.82 -11.14 -15.52
N ASP A 421 -26.98 -9.87 -15.12
CA ASP A 421 -25.98 -9.08 -14.39
C ASP A 421 -25.81 -9.60 -12.94
N ILE A 422 -25.14 -10.74 -12.77
CA ILE A 422 -24.64 -11.19 -11.45
C ILE A 422 -23.23 -10.64 -11.29
N SER A 423 -23.16 -9.46 -10.69
CA SER A 423 -21.91 -8.88 -10.16
C SER A 423 -21.41 -9.71 -8.97
N PHE A 424 -20.16 -9.53 -8.53
CA PHE A 424 -19.86 -9.66 -7.09
C PHE A 424 -20.80 -8.70 -6.35
N GLY A 425 -21.89 -9.23 -5.80
CA GLY A 425 -22.92 -8.48 -5.09
C GLY A 425 -22.47 -8.05 -3.69
N PRO A 426 -23.28 -7.22 -3.01
CA PRO A 426 -23.06 -6.91 -1.61
C PRO A 426 -22.99 -8.21 -0.80
N PRO A 427 -21.96 -8.42 0.05
CA PRO A 427 -21.93 -9.54 0.96
C PRO A 427 -23.17 -9.55 1.87
N MET A 428 -23.79 -10.72 1.94
CA MET A 428 -24.97 -10.93 2.77
C MET A 428 -24.57 -11.55 4.12
N PRO A 429 -25.31 -11.27 5.21
CA PRO A 429 -25.27 -12.10 6.40
C PRO A 429 -25.78 -13.50 6.05
N LEU A 430 -25.48 -14.51 6.87
CA LEU A 430 -26.03 -15.87 6.68
C LEU A 430 -27.57 -15.82 6.53
N PRO A 431 -28.17 -16.40 5.47
CA PRO A 431 -29.62 -16.42 5.29
C PRO A 431 -30.32 -17.10 6.47
N ARG A 432 -31.21 -16.38 7.19
CA ARG A 432 -31.94 -16.88 8.36
C ARG A 432 -33.29 -17.55 8.04
N GLY A 433 -33.62 -17.84 6.78
CA GLY A 433 -34.97 -18.30 6.39
C GLY A 433 -35.01 -19.56 5.53
N TYR A 434 -34.20 -19.64 4.47
CA TYR A 434 -34.15 -20.81 3.58
C TYR A 434 -33.29 -21.95 4.13
N LEU A 435 -32.30 -21.63 4.97
CA LEU A 435 -31.50 -22.66 5.66
C LEU A 435 -32.31 -23.33 6.78
N ASP A 436 -33.31 -22.66 7.34
CA ASP A 436 -34.15 -23.18 8.43
C ASP A 436 -35.11 -24.28 7.95
N SER A 437 -35.42 -24.36 6.64
CA SER A 437 -36.17 -25.49 6.06
C SER A 437 -35.31 -26.73 5.82
N LEU A 438 -33.97 -26.61 5.92
CA LEU A 438 -33.03 -27.71 5.70
C LEU A 438 -32.68 -28.37 7.05
N THR A 439 -33.21 -29.57 7.28
CA THR A 439 -33.21 -30.23 8.59
C THR A 439 -31.85 -30.72 9.10
N ASN A 440 -30.75 -30.56 8.33
CA ASN A 440 -29.40 -31.00 8.69
C ASN A 440 -28.32 -30.26 7.89
N THR A 441 -27.88 -29.07 8.32
CA THR A 441 -26.69 -28.41 7.74
C THR A 441 -25.49 -28.43 8.68
N PRO A 442 -24.77 -29.56 8.82
CA PRO A 442 -23.38 -29.49 9.23
C PRO A 442 -22.54 -28.93 8.06
N SER A 443 -21.66 -27.95 8.33
CA SER A 443 -20.60 -27.60 7.38
C SER A 443 -19.76 -28.84 7.14
N LEU A 444 -19.68 -29.31 5.89
CA LEU A 444 -18.87 -30.47 5.52
C LEU A 444 -17.37 -30.17 5.70
N LEU A 445 -16.99 -28.94 5.36
CA LEU A 445 -15.61 -28.48 5.42
C LEU A 445 -15.56 -26.97 5.66
N GLU A 446 -14.76 -26.53 6.63
CA GLU A 446 -14.35 -25.12 6.78
C GLU A 446 -12.82 -25.01 6.71
N VAL A 447 -12.33 -24.36 5.67
CA VAL A 447 -10.91 -24.00 5.53
C VAL A 447 -10.76 -22.52 5.85
N ARG A 448 -10.23 -22.22 7.04
CA ARG A 448 -9.94 -20.86 7.48
C ARG A 448 -8.54 -20.46 7.03
N PHE A 449 -8.38 -19.20 6.65
CA PHE A 449 -7.12 -18.65 6.22
C PHE A 449 -7.01 -17.16 6.56
N ARG A 450 -5.78 -16.68 6.57
CA ARG A 450 -5.43 -15.29 6.79
C ARG A 450 -5.06 -14.62 5.47
N THR A 451 -5.51 -13.38 5.28
CA THR A 451 -5.20 -12.61 4.06
C THR A 451 -5.20 -11.10 4.32
N ARG A 452 -4.87 -10.31 3.30
CA ARG A 452 -4.77 -8.84 3.38
C ARG A 452 -6.14 -8.22 3.62
N ARG A 453 -6.28 -7.44 4.69
CA ARG A 453 -7.53 -6.76 5.08
C ARG A 453 -8.08 -5.86 3.98
N ASN A 454 -7.25 -4.95 3.45
CA ASN A 454 -7.69 -4.00 2.41
C ASN A 454 -8.19 -4.71 1.14
N TYR A 455 -7.63 -5.87 0.80
CA TYR A 455 -8.08 -6.66 -0.33
C TYR A 455 -9.49 -7.23 -0.08
N LEU A 456 -9.73 -7.84 1.08
CA LEU A 456 -11.08 -8.31 1.45
C LEU A 456 -12.10 -7.17 1.53
N GLU A 457 -11.68 -5.98 1.99
CA GLU A 457 -12.55 -4.80 2.01
C GLU A 457 -13.01 -4.35 0.62
N THR A 458 -12.30 -4.71 -0.46
CA THR A 458 -12.77 -4.50 -1.84
C THR A 458 -13.98 -5.36 -2.21
N LEU A 459 -14.23 -6.41 -1.43
CA LEU A 459 -15.36 -7.33 -1.58
C LEU A 459 -16.55 -6.94 -0.69
N LEU A 460 -16.42 -5.93 0.18
CA LEU A 460 -17.49 -5.47 1.07
C LEU A 460 -18.57 -4.64 0.35
N PRO A 461 -19.81 -4.59 0.87
CA PRO A 461 -20.97 -4.08 0.11
C PRO A 461 -20.87 -2.58 -0.12
N ASP A 462 -20.64 -1.82 0.95
CA ASP A 462 -20.77 -0.37 0.94
C ASP A 462 -19.44 0.31 1.28
N PHE A 463 -19.33 1.62 1.07
CA PHE A 463 -18.12 2.38 1.41
C PHE A 463 -17.86 2.41 2.91
N GLU A 464 -18.92 2.38 3.71
CA GLU A 464 -18.86 2.44 5.17
C GLU A 464 -18.46 1.11 5.81
N SER A 465 -18.67 0.00 5.11
CA SER A 465 -18.36 -1.32 5.63
C SER A 465 -16.84 -1.51 5.77
N ARG A 466 -16.41 -2.17 6.83
CA ARG A 466 -14.98 -2.40 7.12
C ARG A 466 -14.77 -3.70 7.86
N ILE A 467 -13.53 -4.16 7.92
CA ILE A 467 -13.18 -5.33 8.74
C ILE A 467 -12.57 -4.84 10.05
N ALA A 468 -13.10 -5.31 11.17
CA ALA A 468 -12.66 -4.96 12.52
C ALA A 468 -11.38 -5.70 12.92
N ALA A 469 -10.30 -5.52 12.15
CA ALA A 469 -8.99 -6.09 12.45
C ALA A 469 -7.97 -5.00 12.84
N PRO A 470 -7.10 -5.25 13.83
CA PRO A 470 -6.19 -4.25 14.39
C PRO A 470 -5.03 -3.83 13.46
N GLY A 471 -4.81 -4.53 12.33
CA GLY A 471 -3.69 -4.29 11.42
C GLY A 471 -4.04 -4.46 9.94
N GLY A 472 -3.05 -4.88 9.14
CA GLY A 472 -3.20 -5.15 7.70
C GLY A 472 -3.71 -6.55 7.36
N TRP A 473 -3.91 -7.41 8.36
CA TRP A 473 -4.40 -8.79 8.21
C TRP A 473 -5.88 -8.93 8.59
N ALA A 474 -6.57 -9.87 7.95
CA ALA A 474 -7.94 -10.27 8.24
C ALA A 474 -8.12 -11.78 8.01
N THR A 475 -9.18 -12.33 8.59
CA THR A 475 -9.50 -13.76 8.53
C THR A 475 -10.69 -14.00 7.61
N ALA A 476 -10.61 -15.03 6.78
CA ALA A 476 -11.70 -15.49 5.93
C ALA A 476 -11.70 -17.03 5.88
N SER A 477 -12.83 -17.61 5.50
CA SER A 477 -12.98 -19.06 5.36
C SER A 477 -13.62 -19.43 4.03
N TRP A 478 -13.18 -20.54 3.43
CA TRP A 478 -13.98 -21.27 2.46
C TRP A 478 -14.84 -22.30 3.19
N VAL A 479 -16.17 -22.18 3.07
CA VAL A 479 -17.13 -23.05 3.75
C VAL A 479 -17.88 -23.87 2.71
N VAL A 480 -17.79 -25.19 2.84
CA VAL A 480 -18.52 -26.16 2.02
C VAL A 480 -19.67 -26.72 2.84
N ARG A 481 -20.89 -26.59 2.33
CA ARG A 481 -22.11 -27.09 2.97
C ARG A 481 -22.78 -28.11 2.06
N HIS A 482 -23.27 -29.17 2.68
CA HIS A 482 -24.11 -30.16 2.04
C HIS A 482 -25.40 -30.31 2.85
N ALA A 483 -26.55 -30.11 2.22
CA ALA A 483 -27.85 -30.24 2.83
C ALA A 483 -28.73 -31.21 2.03
N ARG A 484 -29.61 -31.94 2.72
CA ARG A 484 -30.66 -32.74 2.09
C ARG A 484 -32.02 -32.20 2.47
N GLU A 485 -32.90 -32.03 1.49
CA GLU A 485 -34.28 -31.59 1.72
C GLU A 485 -35.17 -32.81 2.05
N ASN A 486 -35.84 -32.80 3.20
CA ASN A 486 -36.80 -33.85 3.56
C ASN A 486 -38.23 -33.39 3.22
N GLY A 487 -38.97 -34.17 2.43
CA GLY A 487 -40.44 -34.05 2.35
C GLY A 487 -41.08 -34.00 0.96
N CYS A 488 -40.32 -33.97 -0.14
CA CYS A 488 -40.92 -34.05 -1.48
C CYS A 488 -40.87 -35.48 -2.02
N ALA A 489 -42.02 -36.15 -2.12
CA ALA A 489 -42.17 -37.53 -2.57
C ALA A 489 -41.76 -37.80 -4.03
N VAL A 490 -41.13 -36.85 -4.72
CA VAL A 490 -40.86 -36.92 -6.17
C VAL A 490 -39.37 -36.81 -6.53
N LYS A 491 -38.48 -36.19 -5.74
CA LYS A 491 -37.01 -36.22 -5.97
C LYS A 491 -36.24 -35.92 -4.68
N ASP A 492 -35.20 -36.72 -4.40
CA ASP A 492 -34.20 -36.48 -3.35
C ASP A 492 -33.31 -35.30 -3.81
N HIS A 493 -33.61 -34.08 -3.35
CA HIS A 493 -32.84 -32.88 -3.70
C HIS A 493 -31.75 -32.64 -2.65
N SER A 494 -30.50 -32.83 -3.07
CA SER A 494 -29.31 -32.54 -2.28
C SER A 494 -28.70 -31.21 -2.74
N LEU A 495 -28.59 -30.25 -1.82
CA LEU A 495 -27.98 -28.94 -2.09
C LEU A 495 -26.52 -28.97 -1.63
N THR A 496 -25.59 -28.71 -2.55
CA THR A 496 -24.19 -28.46 -2.20
C THR A 496 -23.83 -27.02 -2.53
N SER A 497 -23.22 -26.31 -1.57
CA SER A 497 -22.74 -24.95 -1.76
C SER A 497 -21.33 -24.74 -1.23
N VAL A 498 -20.61 -23.82 -1.87
CA VAL A 498 -19.28 -23.37 -1.45
C VAL A 498 -19.30 -21.86 -1.36
N ALA A 499 -19.01 -21.32 -0.19
CA ALA A 499 -19.05 -19.88 0.07
C ALA A 499 -17.69 -19.36 0.54
N LEU A 500 -17.34 -18.15 0.10
CA LEU A 500 -16.31 -17.36 0.76
C LEU A 500 -16.98 -16.62 1.92
N CYS A 501 -16.44 -16.75 3.12
CA CYS A 501 -16.90 -16.06 4.32
C CYS A 501 -15.83 -15.07 4.78
N ILE A 502 -16.20 -13.79 4.90
CA ILE A 502 -15.37 -12.74 5.51
C ILE A 502 -15.83 -12.56 6.94
N HIS A 503 -14.91 -12.75 7.90
CA HIS A 503 -15.22 -12.64 9.33
C HIS A 503 -14.95 -11.23 9.85
N ASP A 504 -15.53 -10.93 11.02
CA ASP A 504 -15.35 -9.66 11.74
C ASP A 504 -15.68 -8.40 10.92
N ALA A 505 -16.65 -8.50 10.01
CA ALA A 505 -17.08 -7.36 9.21
C ALA A 505 -18.06 -6.48 10.00
N LEU A 506 -17.94 -5.16 9.82
CA LEU A 506 -18.84 -4.14 10.32
C LEU A 506 -19.53 -3.49 9.13
N ARG A 507 -20.87 -3.43 9.14
CA ARG A 507 -21.66 -2.95 7.99
C ARG A 507 -21.60 -1.42 7.81
N THR A 508 -21.60 -0.69 8.90
CA THR A 508 -21.55 0.78 8.93
C THR A 508 -20.37 1.27 9.76
N ALA A 509 -20.05 2.56 9.67
CA ALA A 509 -18.95 3.15 10.43
C ALA A 509 -19.14 2.98 11.96
N ASP A 510 -20.39 3.14 12.41
CA ASP A 510 -20.82 3.11 13.81
C ASP A 510 -21.20 1.72 14.32
N ALA A 511 -21.23 0.71 13.44
CA ALA A 511 -21.55 -0.65 13.84
C ALA A 511 -20.52 -1.18 14.84
N THR A 512 -21.02 -1.76 15.94
CA THR A 512 -20.21 -2.46 16.96
C THR A 512 -20.35 -3.98 16.86
N GLU A 513 -21.47 -4.45 16.32
CA GLU A 513 -21.73 -5.87 16.09
C GLU A 513 -20.96 -6.37 14.87
N LYS A 514 -20.17 -7.41 15.11
CA LYS A 514 -19.37 -8.06 14.08
C LYS A 514 -20.17 -9.17 13.41
N GLU A 515 -20.16 -9.18 12.09
CA GLU A 515 -20.87 -10.17 11.28
C GLU A 515 -19.90 -11.00 10.43
N THR A 516 -20.36 -12.19 10.02
CA THR A 516 -19.74 -12.95 8.92
C THR A 516 -20.52 -12.70 7.64
N LEU A 517 -19.82 -12.24 6.62
CA LEU A 517 -20.37 -11.80 5.35
C LEU A 517 -19.96 -12.74 4.21
N GLN A 518 -20.89 -13.03 3.29
CA GLN A 518 -20.65 -13.94 2.17
C GLN A 518 -20.64 -13.18 0.84
N PRO A 519 -19.48 -12.68 0.36
CA PRO A 519 -19.37 -11.97 -0.93
C PRO A 519 -19.64 -12.83 -2.16
N VAL A 520 -19.54 -14.16 -2.04
CA VAL A 520 -19.82 -15.08 -3.15
C VAL A 520 -20.22 -16.45 -2.62
N VAL A 521 -21.24 -17.04 -3.26
CA VAL A 521 -21.72 -18.39 -2.97
C VAL A 521 -21.90 -19.15 -4.28
N PHE A 522 -21.22 -20.27 -4.41
CA PHE A 522 -21.41 -21.22 -5.51
C PHE A 522 -22.40 -22.30 -5.09
N THR A 523 -23.30 -22.70 -5.98
CA THR A 523 -24.33 -23.72 -5.73
C THR A 523 -24.53 -24.61 -6.95
N THR A 524 -24.96 -25.85 -6.72
CA THR A 524 -25.40 -26.78 -7.77
C THR A 524 -26.87 -26.60 -8.17
N ASP A 525 -27.65 -25.87 -7.38
CA ASP A 525 -29.12 -25.82 -7.49
C ASP A 525 -29.61 -24.49 -8.11
N PRO A 526 -30.24 -24.52 -9.30
CA PRO A 526 -30.87 -23.34 -9.92
C PRO A 526 -32.09 -22.81 -9.16
N ASP A 527 -32.87 -23.68 -8.50
CA ASP A 527 -34.07 -23.27 -7.78
C ASP A 527 -33.70 -22.50 -6.51
N PHE A 528 -32.58 -22.88 -5.86
CA PHE A 528 -31.96 -22.07 -4.82
C PHE A 528 -31.65 -20.66 -5.32
N ILE A 529 -31.11 -20.48 -6.53
CA ILE A 529 -30.83 -19.14 -7.08
C ILE A 529 -32.11 -18.35 -7.33
N LEU A 530 -33.17 -18.99 -7.84
CA LEU A 530 -34.43 -18.31 -8.14
C LEU A 530 -35.18 -17.90 -6.87
N ALA A 531 -35.16 -18.74 -5.83
CA ALA A 531 -35.78 -18.46 -4.54
C ALA A 531 -34.96 -17.41 -3.76
N ALA A 532 -33.67 -17.66 -3.58
CA ALA A 532 -32.77 -16.82 -2.81
C ALA A 532 -32.41 -15.50 -3.52
N GLY A 533 -32.26 -15.52 -4.85
CA GLY A 533 -31.87 -14.36 -5.64
C GLY A 533 -32.95 -13.28 -5.73
N ARG A 534 -34.23 -13.62 -5.58
CA ARG A 534 -35.33 -12.63 -5.54
C ARG A 534 -35.48 -11.94 -4.19
N GLU A 535 -35.12 -12.61 -3.10
CA GLU A 535 -35.25 -12.06 -1.74
C GLU A 535 -33.96 -11.38 -1.25
N MET A 536 -32.78 -11.76 -1.76
CA MET A 536 -31.51 -11.48 -1.07
C MET A 536 -30.48 -10.67 -1.86
N ASP A 537 -30.77 -10.22 -3.09
CA ASP A 537 -29.80 -9.48 -3.95
C ASP A 537 -28.39 -10.13 -3.95
N ALA A 538 -28.38 -11.47 -3.88
CA ALA A 538 -27.21 -12.25 -3.50
C ALA A 538 -26.44 -12.74 -4.74
N PRO A 539 -25.08 -12.70 -4.73
CA PRO A 539 -24.25 -13.22 -5.82
C PRO A 539 -24.15 -14.75 -5.75
N LEU A 540 -25.26 -15.39 -6.13
CA LEU A 540 -25.38 -16.83 -6.23
C LEU A 540 -24.95 -17.28 -7.62
N MET A 541 -23.97 -18.17 -7.67
CA MET A 541 -23.37 -18.62 -8.92
C MET A 541 -23.57 -20.12 -9.11
N LEU A 542 -24.16 -20.51 -10.25
CA LEU A 542 -24.19 -21.92 -10.64
C LEU A 542 -22.78 -22.42 -10.93
N ALA A 543 -22.41 -23.52 -10.28
CA ALA A 543 -21.19 -24.25 -10.54
C ALA A 543 -21.43 -25.75 -10.43
N GLU A 544 -20.68 -26.52 -11.22
CA GLU A 544 -20.51 -27.95 -11.02
C GLU A 544 -19.62 -28.14 -9.78
N ILE A 545 -20.16 -28.71 -8.70
CA ILE A 545 -19.43 -28.93 -7.45
C ILE A 545 -19.28 -30.44 -7.25
N ASN A 546 -18.06 -30.93 -7.35
CA ASN A 546 -17.72 -32.33 -7.12
C ASN A 546 -16.97 -32.46 -5.80
N VAL A 547 -17.58 -33.14 -4.85
CA VAL A 547 -16.97 -33.48 -3.57
C VAL A 547 -16.53 -34.94 -3.61
N SER A 548 -15.27 -35.18 -3.34
CA SER A 548 -14.69 -36.53 -3.31
C SER A 548 -13.73 -36.67 -2.14
N GLY A 549 -13.75 -37.82 -1.47
CA GLY A 549 -12.91 -38.06 -0.30
C GLY A 549 -13.55 -39.00 0.71
N SER A 550 -12.73 -39.63 1.54
CA SER A 550 -13.17 -40.41 2.70
C SER A 550 -12.11 -40.32 3.81
N GLY A 551 -12.57 -40.20 5.06
CA GLY A 551 -11.67 -40.09 6.22
C GLY A 551 -10.92 -38.75 6.28
N MET A 552 -9.58 -38.78 6.34
CA MET A 552 -8.74 -37.59 6.54
C MET A 552 -8.34 -36.86 5.24
N ALA A 553 -8.89 -37.22 4.09
CA ALA A 553 -8.58 -36.57 2.81
C ALA A 553 -9.85 -36.19 2.05
N TYR A 554 -10.02 -34.90 1.79
CA TYR A 554 -11.15 -34.32 1.06
C TYR A 554 -10.67 -33.48 -0.10
N ASN A 555 -11.39 -33.56 -1.22
CA ASN A 555 -11.16 -32.76 -2.41
C ASN A 555 -12.50 -32.23 -2.94
N VAL A 556 -12.60 -30.91 -3.05
CA VAL A 556 -13.76 -30.21 -3.58
C VAL A 556 -13.35 -29.47 -4.84
N ARG A 557 -13.94 -29.83 -5.97
CA ARG A 557 -13.70 -29.19 -7.28
C ARG A 557 -14.91 -28.40 -7.69
N LEU A 558 -14.68 -27.13 -8.03
CA LEU A 558 -15.67 -26.25 -8.63
C LEU A 558 -15.33 -26.05 -10.10
N GLY A 559 -16.33 -26.25 -10.95
CA GLY A 559 -16.20 -26.11 -12.39
C GLY A 559 -17.45 -25.60 -13.08
N LYS A 560 -17.36 -25.43 -14.39
CA LYS A 560 -18.49 -25.11 -15.27
C LYS A 560 -18.20 -25.67 -16.65
N ARG A 561 -19.17 -26.37 -17.25
CA ARG A 561 -19.05 -27.00 -18.57
C ARG A 561 -17.85 -27.96 -18.64
N GLY A 562 -17.63 -28.73 -17.58
CA GLY A 562 -16.54 -29.70 -17.48
C GLY A 562 -15.13 -29.11 -17.27
N ARG A 563 -14.98 -27.79 -17.12
CA ARG A 563 -13.71 -27.13 -16.77
C ARG A 563 -13.68 -26.76 -15.30
N VAL A 564 -12.60 -27.10 -14.60
CA VAL A 564 -12.40 -26.76 -13.17
C VAL A 564 -11.73 -25.38 -13.08
N PHE A 565 -12.27 -24.50 -12.22
CA PHE A 565 -11.68 -23.19 -11.92
C PHE A 565 -11.13 -23.08 -10.50
N MET A 566 -11.58 -23.93 -9.57
CA MET A 566 -11.11 -23.95 -8.19
C MET A 566 -11.11 -25.38 -7.64
N GLU A 567 -10.07 -25.71 -6.89
CA GLU A 567 -9.92 -26.98 -6.19
C GLU A 567 -9.45 -26.72 -4.75
N ILE A 568 -10.24 -27.19 -3.79
CA ILE A 568 -9.92 -27.17 -2.36
C ILE A 568 -9.52 -28.59 -1.97
N SER A 569 -8.28 -28.77 -1.56
CA SER A 569 -7.70 -30.06 -1.18
C SER A 569 -7.25 -30.03 0.28
N VAL A 570 -7.73 -30.97 1.07
CA VAL A 570 -7.40 -31.14 2.48
C VAL A 570 -6.73 -32.49 2.68
N ARG A 571 -5.59 -32.52 3.38
CA ARG A 571 -4.90 -33.74 3.77
C ARG A 571 -4.60 -33.72 5.27
N GLY A 572 -5.18 -34.63 6.02
CA GLY A 572 -4.81 -34.88 7.41
C GLY A 572 -3.48 -35.64 7.50
N GLN A 573 -2.66 -35.30 8.50
CA GLN A 573 -1.54 -36.14 8.93
C GLN A 573 -1.96 -36.86 10.21
N SER A 574 -1.75 -38.18 10.26
CA SER A 574 -1.78 -38.91 11.52
C SER A 574 -0.46 -38.68 12.24
N LEU A 575 -0.49 -38.12 13.46
CA LEU A 575 0.68 -38.07 14.33
C LEU A 575 0.96 -39.47 14.87
N THR A 576 1.72 -40.28 14.13
CA THR A 576 2.25 -41.52 14.68
C THR A 576 3.60 -41.29 15.36
N ASN A 577 3.59 -41.56 16.67
CA ASN A 577 4.68 -41.94 17.58
C ASN A 577 5.49 -40.84 18.31
N GLY A 578 5.34 -40.82 19.64
CA GLY A 578 6.33 -40.24 20.55
C GLY A 578 5.92 -40.08 22.02
N SER A 579 5.72 -41.19 22.74
CA SER A 579 5.63 -41.31 24.21
C SER A 579 4.26 -41.08 24.90
N LYS A 580 3.89 -42.09 25.69
CA LYS A 580 2.72 -42.11 26.58
C LYS A 580 2.91 -41.08 27.70
N SER A 581 1.96 -40.17 27.88
CA SER A 581 1.68 -39.60 29.20
C SER A 581 0.17 -39.60 29.46
N ARG A 582 -0.20 -40.24 30.57
CA ARG A 582 -1.56 -40.28 31.12
C ARG A 582 -1.90 -38.92 31.73
N SER A 583 -2.95 -38.27 31.24
CA SER A 583 -3.99 -37.57 32.03
C SER A 583 -4.96 -36.94 31.04
N GLY A 584 -6.25 -36.95 31.38
CA GLY A 584 -7.32 -36.50 30.51
C GLY A 584 -7.31 -34.98 30.38
N ASP A 585 -6.84 -34.53 29.22
CA ASP A 585 -7.15 -33.24 28.62
C ASP A 585 -7.60 -33.52 27.18
N GLU A 586 -8.57 -32.74 26.70
CA GLU A 586 -9.19 -32.87 25.39
C GLU A 586 -8.14 -33.06 24.28
N GLU A 587 -8.26 -34.18 23.57
CA GLU A 587 -7.44 -34.57 22.45
C GLU A 587 -7.64 -33.56 21.31
N GLN A 588 -6.81 -32.49 21.26
CA GLN A 588 -6.75 -31.56 20.14
C GLN A 588 -6.35 -32.35 18.88
N ALA A 589 -7.36 -32.65 18.06
CA ALA A 589 -7.21 -33.37 16.82
C ALA A 589 -6.25 -32.65 15.86
N ALA A 590 -5.48 -33.47 15.13
CA ALA A 590 -4.35 -33.10 14.29
C ALA A 590 -4.61 -31.94 13.32
N VAL A 591 -3.64 -31.02 13.23
CA VAL A 591 -3.57 -29.98 12.19
C VAL A 591 -3.59 -30.66 10.81
N SER A 592 -4.72 -30.58 10.11
CA SER A 592 -4.82 -31.01 8.72
C SER A 592 -4.33 -29.90 7.80
N LYS A 593 -3.46 -30.25 6.85
CA LYS A 593 -2.90 -29.29 5.90
C LYS A 593 -3.93 -29.08 4.80
N ALA A 594 -4.53 -27.89 4.76
CA ALA A 594 -5.38 -27.47 3.65
C ALA A 594 -4.55 -26.80 2.55
N SER A 595 -5.05 -26.89 1.33
CA SER A 595 -4.56 -26.15 0.18
C SER A 595 -5.76 -25.76 -0.67
N VAL A 596 -5.80 -24.51 -1.09
CA VAL A 596 -6.77 -24.01 -2.06
C VAL A 596 -6.00 -23.59 -3.29
N SER A 597 -6.37 -24.15 -4.43
CA SER A 597 -5.80 -23.81 -5.72
C SER A 597 -6.89 -23.28 -6.64
N MET A 598 -6.52 -22.31 -7.47
CA MET A 598 -7.40 -21.74 -8.48
C MET A 598 -6.69 -21.79 -9.82
N THR A 599 -7.41 -22.16 -10.88
CA THR A 599 -6.90 -22.15 -12.25
C THR A 599 -6.45 -20.73 -12.59
N ARG A 600 -5.18 -20.52 -12.96
CA ARG A 600 -4.65 -19.19 -13.28
C ARG A 600 -4.69 -18.97 -14.79
N SER A 601 -5.69 -18.21 -15.24
CA SER A 601 -5.86 -17.81 -16.63
C SER A 601 -5.88 -16.28 -16.75
N SER A 602 -5.58 -15.75 -17.93
CA SER A 602 -5.65 -14.31 -18.17
C SER A 602 -7.08 -13.76 -18.04
N PRO A 603 -7.23 -12.46 -17.76
CA PRO A 603 -8.50 -11.74 -17.82
C PRO A 603 -9.45 -12.12 -18.97
N ALA A 604 -8.91 -12.22 -20.19
CA ALA A 604 -9.68 -12.53 -21.39
C ALA A 604 -10.00 -14.02 -21.47
N GLU A 605 -9.03 -14.88 -21.13
CA GLU A 605 -9.25 -16.33 -21.04
C GLU A 605 -10.36 -16.66 -20.06
N LEU A 606 -10.35 -16.09 -18.85
CA LEU A 606 -11.39 -16.39 -17.85
C LEU A 606 -12.81 -16.10 -18.34
N GLU A 607 -13.00 -15.04 -19.12
CA GLU A 607 -14.33 -14.71 -19.64
C GLU A 607 -14.72 -15.63 -20.81
N ILE A 608 -13.76 -16.08 -21.60
CA ILE A 608 -13.97 -17.08 -22.67
C ILE A 608 -14.27 -18.47 -22.07
N GLU A 609 -13.49 -18.88 -21.06
CA GLU A 609 -13.59 -20.19 -20.41
C GLU A 609 -14.82 -20.29 -19.50
N PHE A 610 -15.12 -19.20 -18.76
CA PHE A 610 -16.21 -19.13 -17.79
C PHE A 610 -17.09 -17.89 -18.03
N PRO A 611 -17.87 -17.85 -19.14
CA PRO A 611 -18.71 -16.70 -19.45
C PRO A 611 -19.65 -16.34 -18.30
N GLY A 612 -19.69 -15.05 -17.95
CA GLY A 612 -20.45 -14.49 -16.83
C GLY A 612 -19.78 -14.63 -15.46
N MET A 613 -18.70 -15.42 -15.34
CA MET A 613 -17.97 -15.63 -14.08
C MET A 613 -16.52 -15.14 -14.15
N GLY A 614 -15.99 -14.79 -15.32
CA GLY A 614 -14.57 -14.50 -15.51
C GLY A 614 -14.08 -13.35 -14.62
N HIS A 615 -14.88 -12.29 -14.49
CA HIS A 615 -14.59 -11.19 -13.56
C HIS A 615 -14.60 -11.63 -12.08
N VAL A 616 -15.47 -12.57 -11.70
CA VAL A 616 -15.54 -13.11 -10.33
C VAL A 616 -14.29 -13.93 -10.03
N LEU A 617 -13.98 -14.87 -10.91
CA LEU A 617 -12.82 -15.76 -10.76
C LEU A 617 -11.52 -14.96 -10.72
N ARG A 618 -11.39 -13.89 -11.52
CA ARG A 618 -10.24 -12.99 -11.49
C ARG A 618 -9.98 -12.38 -10.12
N ARG A 619 -11.03 -11.97 -9.40
CA ARG A 619 -10.88 -11.43 -8.03
C ARG A 619 -10.58 -12.53 -7.03
N LEU A 620 -11.17 -13.71 -7.16
CA LEU A 620 -10.85 -14.82 -6.26
C LEU A 620 -9.39 -15.25 -6.40
N GLN A 621 -8.85 -15.27 -7.63
CA GLN A 621 -7.43 -15.55 -7.87
C GLN A 621 -6.46 -14.53 -7.23
N GLY A 622 -6.93 -13.31 -6.95
CA GLY A 622 -6.14 -12.29 -6.26
C GLY A 622 -6.09 -12.46 -4.73
N LEU A 623 -6.86 -13.40 -4.17
CA LEU A 623 -6.77 -13.75 -2.75
C LEU A 623 -5.43 -14.44 -2.48
N ASP A 624 -4.64 -13.81 -1.62
CA ASP A 624 -3.40 -14.38 -1.13
C ASP A 624 -3.66 -15.03 0.23
N MET A 625 -3.62 -16.35 0.28
CA MET A 625 -4.11 -17.12 1.43
C MET A 625 -2.93 -17.67 2.23
N HIS A 626 -2.81 -17.21 3.46
CA HIS A 626 -1.74 -17.57 4.42
C HIS A 626 -2.33 -18.35 5.59
N GLU A 627 -1.48 -19.07 6.32
CA GLU A 627 -1.84 -19.71 7.61
C GLU A 627 -3.17 -20.52 7.50
N MET A 628 -3.30 -21.33 6.44
CA MET A 628 -4.52 -22.12 6.21
C MET A 628 -4.67 -23.23 7.25
N GLU A 629 -5.84 -23.32 7.86
CA GLU A 629 -6.21 -24.36 8.82
C GLU A 629 -7.61 -24.91 8.50
N VAL A 630 -7.87 -26.16 8.89
CA VAL A 630 -9.20 -26.76 8.80
C VAL A 630 -9.84 -26.69 10.18
N VAL A 631 -11.00 -26.04 10.26
CA VAL A 631 -11.71 -25.80 11.53
C VAL A 631 -12.73 -26.91 11.80
N SER A 632 -13.32 -27.48 10.74
CA SER A 632 -14.24 -28.60 10.84
C SER A 632 -14.13 -29.49 9.60
N SER A 633 -14.07 -30.80 9.81
CA SER A 633 -14.30 -31.83 8.80
C SER A 633 -15.29 -32.84 9.39
N VAL A 634 -16.51 -32.92 8.83
CA VAL A 634 -17.53 -33.89 9.27
C VAL A 634 -17.50 -35.10 8.36
#